data_AF-A0A173TDV2-F1
#
_entry.id   AF-A0A173TDV2-F1
#
_cell.length_a   1.000
_cell.length_b   1.000
_cell.length_c   1.000
_cell.angle_alpha   90.00
_cell.angle_beta   90.00
_cell.angle_gamma   90.00
#
_symmetry.space_group_name_H-M   'P 1'
#
loop_
_entity.id
_entity.type
_entity.pdbx_description
1 polymer ?
#
loop_
_entity_poly.entity_id
_entity_poly.type
_entity_poly.pdbx_seq_one_letter_code
_entity_poly.pdbx_strand_id
1 'polypeptide(L)'
;MNKKMDYRNKTVNKNQIILKRVFKIIIILLINLIAFTPVFVEKYVNYKRDEWETDRNFYGKEINLNEIKVVKNKTNTLTFSLKELKKRRTNGKTVYILKGKSNRHYPLTCRIEENVYNKYIADCDQFTMYQKVCNVVYQSTNGRMDAEIESKDLYFTPKKFSKDELTDIKKSVCKETQDKVFINDENQDNLKYDPEYDDQECELKDFKGQRVCSGYTYSDKNLNINAYVYGKTFVKAGKYDSLYPDAEDYVKDTDAKMDLKLKFLNYIVKTYHSDGYLITLCSFEIIFFIVILILTM
;
A
#
# COMPACT_ATOMS: atom_id res chain seq x y z
N MET A 1 1.51 -91.79 12.81
CA MET A 1 2.30 -90.93 13.71
C MET A 1 2.68 -89.66 12.95
N ASN A 2 2.05 -88.53 13.31
CA ASN A 2 2.24 -87.23 12.66
C ASN A 2 3.66 -86.70 12.87
N LYS A 3 4.45 -86.52 11.81
CA LYS A 3 5.57 -85.57 11.80
C LYS A 3 5.08 -84.28 11.16
N LYS A 4 4.60 -83.38 12.01
CA LYS A 4 4.25 -82.00 11.71
C LYS A 4 5.54 -81.16 11.72
N MET A 5 5.72 -80.38 10.66
CA MET A 5 6.57 -79.18 10.55
C MET A 5 8.09 -79.44 10.72
N ASP A 6 9.02 -78.69 10.16
CA ASP A 6 9.04 -77.29 9.78
C ASP A 6 10.31 -77.03 8.96
N TYR A 7 10.23 -76.59 7.70
CA TYR A 7 11.35 -75.91 7.02
C TYR A 7 10.79 -75.10 5.83
N ARG A 8 10.05 -74.03 6.11
CA ARG A 8 9.90 -72.96 5.11
C ARG A 8 10.32 -71.62 5.70
N ASN A 9 11.52 -71.21 5.30
CA ASN A 9 11.93 -69.81 5.11
C ASN A 9 11.77 -68.87 6.32
N LYS A 10 12.34 -69.24 7.47
CA LYS A 10 12.62 -68.28 8.56
C LYS A 10 14.02 -67.66 8.48
N THR A 11 14.53 -67.53 7.26
CA THR A 11 15.71 -66.72 6.92
C THR A 11 15.25 -65.61 5.98
N VAL A 12 14.39 -64.71 6.48
CA VAL A 12 14.37 -63.36 5.92
C VAL A 12 15.79 -62.84 6.15
N ASN A 13 16.56 -62.86 5.08
CA ASN A 13 18.00 -62.68 5.06
C ASN A 13 18.34 -61.38 5.82
N LYS A 14 19.18 -61.43 6.85
CA LYS A 14 19.55 -60.27 7.68
C LYS A 14 19.94 -59.05 6.82
N ASN A 15 20.53 -59.32 5.66
CA ASN A 15 20.88 -58.34 4.63
C ASN A 15 19.65 -57.67 3.97
N GLN A 16 18.55 -58.37 3.75
CA GLN A 16 17.28 -57.79 3.27
C GLN A 16 16.64 -56.88 4.31
N ILE A 17 16.75 -57.20 5.61
CA ILE A 17 16.25 -56.35 6.70
C ILE A 17 17.08 -55.07 6.80
N ILE A 18 18.40 -55.18 6.72
CA ILE A 18 19.33 -54.03 6.70
C ILE A 18 19.06 -53.15 5.48
N LEU A 19 18.95 -53.74 4.29
CA LEU A 19 18.66 -53.00 3.05
C LEU A 19 17.32 -52.25 3.13
N LYS A 20 16.27 -52.87 3.67
CA LYS A 20 14.97 -52.20 3.90
C LYS A 20 15.08 -51.03 4.87
N ARG A 21 15.89 -51.14 5.93
CA ARG A 21 16.14 -50.03 6.88
C ARG A 21 16.90 -48.89 6.21
N VAL A 22 17.95 -49.20 5.45
CA VAL A 22 18.72 -48.21 4.70
C VAL A 22 17.84 -47.48 3.68
N PHE A 23 17.01 -48.20 2.93
CA PHE A 23 16.09 -47.60 1.96
C PHE A 23 15.05 -46.69 2.62
N LYS A 24 14.53 -47.07 3.79
CA LYS A 24 13.65 -46.21 4.60
C LYS A 24 14.35 -44.91 5.02
N ILE A 25 15.60 -44.99 5.49
CA ILE A 25 16.38 -43.81 5.88
C ILE A 25 16.60 -42.90 4.66
N ILE A 26 16.95 -43.46 3.50
CA ILE A 26 17.14 -42.69 2.26
C ILE A 26 15.85 -41.98 1.84
N ILE A 27 14.71 -42.67 1.88
CA ILE A 27 13.40 -42.08 1.58
C ILE A 27 13.11 -40.93 2.55
N ILE A 28 13.29 -41.13 3.85
CA ILE A 28 13.05 -40.10 4.87
C ILE A 28 13.93 -38.87 4.61
N LEU A 29 15.21 -39.06 4.27
CA LEU A 29 16.11 -37.96 3.94
C LEU A 29 15.69 -37.21 2.66
N LEU A 30 15.23 -37.92 1.63
CA LEU A 30 14.73 -37.33 0.39
C LEU A 30 13.46 -36.50 0.62
N ILE A 31 12.52 -37.01 1.41
CA ILE A 31 11.29 -36.27 1.73
C ILE A 31 11.62 -35.01 2.54
N ASN A 32 12.51 -35.11 3.53
CA ASN A 32 12.99 -33.94 4.28
C ASN A 32 13.62 -32.90 3.35
N LEU A 33 14.50 -33.33 2.43
CA LEU A 33 15.13 -32.43 1.46
C LEU A 33 14.07 -31.67 0.62
N ILE A 34 13.04 -32.37 0.16
CA ILE A 34 11.94 -31.77 -0.62
C ILE A 34 11.12 -30.81 0.26
N ALA A 35 10.76 -31.22 1.48
CA ALA A 35 9.95 -30.44 2.40
C ALA A 35 10.63 -29.11 2.82
N PHE A 36 11.95 -29.10 3.02
CA PHE A 36 12.70 -27.90 3.38
C PHE A 36 13.14 -27.06 2.18
N THR A 37 12.96 -27.54 0.94
CA THR A 37 13.35 -26.83 -0.28
C THR A 37 12.81 -25.39 -0.32
N PRO A 38 11.52 -25.11 0.03
CA PRO A 38 11.02 -23.74 0.03
C PRO A 38 11.71 -22.81 1.03
N VAL A 39 12.08 -23.31 2.21
CA VAL A 39 12.86 -22.51 3.19
C VAL A 39 14.24 -22.13 2.63
N PHE A 40 14.93 -23.07 2.00
CA PHE A 40 16.25 -22.81 1.42
C PHE A 40 16.17 -21.85 0.23
N VAL A 41 15.17 -22.02 -0.63
CA VAL A 41 14.95 -21.11 -1.77
C VAL A 41 14.60 -19.71 -1.29
N GLU A 42 13.73 -19.56 -0.30
CA GLU A 42 13.39 -18.26 0.28
C GLU A 42 14.63 -17.56 0.86
N LYS A 43 15.45 -18.27 1.63
CA LYS A 43 16.71 -17.72 2.15
C LYS A 43 17.68 -17.34 1.03
N TYR A 44 17.75 -18.13 -0.03
CA TYR A 44 18.61 -17.85 -1.17
C TYR A 44 18.13 -16.63 -1.97
N VAL A 45 16.83 -16.51 -2.21
CA VAL A 45 16.21 -15.34 -2.87
C VAL A 45 16.46 -14.08 -2.04
N ASN A 46 16.22 -14.13 -0.73
CA ASN A 46 16.51 -13.01 0.17
C ASN A 46 18.00 -12.66 0.23
N TYR A 47 18.89 -13.66 0.21
CA TYR A 47 20.33 -13.42 0.13
C TYR A 47 20.74 -12.74 -1.18
N LYS A 48 20.05 -13.03 -2.28
CA LYS A 48 20.27 -12.41 -3.59
C LYS A 48 19.53 -11.10 -3.81
N ARG A 49 18.79 -10.61 -2.81
CA ARG A 49 17.91 -9.45 -2.91
C ARG A 49 18.63 -8.21 -3.45
N ASP A 50 19.79 -7.87 -2.88
CA ASP A 50 20.59 -6.71 -3.30
C ASP A 50 21.10 -6.79 -4.76
N GLU A 51 21.23 -8.00 -5.32
CA GLU A 51 21.65 -8.21 -6.70
C GLU A 51 20.48 -8.30 -7.68
N TRP A 52 19.32 -8.75 -7.22
CA TRP A 52 18.20 -9.18 -8.06
C TRP A 52 17.02 -8.22 -8.04
N GLU A 53 16.82 -7.51 -6.93
CA GLU A 53 15.76 -6.52 -6.81
C GLU A 53 16.13 -5.23 -7.53
N THR A 54 15.21 -4.74 -8.36
CA THR A 54 15.34 -3.43 -8.98
C THR A 54 14.71 -2.37 -8.08
N ASP A 55 15.36 -1.20 -8.02
CA ASP A 55 14.76 -0.02 -7.41
C ASP A 55 13.61 0.49 -8.28
N ARG A 56 12.39 0.05 -7.95
CA ARG A 56 11.16 0.33 -8.69
C ARG A 56 10.45 1.61 -8.22
N ASN A 57 11.04 2.35 -7.29
CA ASN A 57 10.38 3.48 -6.64
C ASN A 57 10.41 4.76 -7.46
N PHE A 58 9.43 5.63 -7.21
CA PHE A 58 9.49 7.02 -7.66
C PHE A 58 9.78 7.94 -6.48
N TYR A 59 10.93 8.62 -6.50
CA TYR A 59 11.39 9.42 -5.37
C TYR A 59 10.88 10.86 -5.46
N GLY A 60 10.26 11.35 -4.39
CA GLY A 60 9.77 12.73 -4.31
C GLY A 60 10.87 13.78 -4.44
N LYS A 61 12.11 13.48 -4.03
CA LYS A 61 13.29 14.35 -4.26
C LYS A 61 13.61 14.59 -5.74
N GLU A 62 13.11 13.76 -6.65
CA GLU A 62 13.29 13.92 -8.11
C GLU A 62 12.31 14.95 -8.69
N ILE A 63 11.29 15.36 -7.94
CA ILE A 63 10.28 16.31 -8.40
C ILE A 63 10.90 17.70 -8.52
N ASN A 64 10.94 18.19 -9.76
CA ASN A 64 11.35 19.55 -10.05
C ASN A 64 10.14 20.50 -10.00
N LEU A 65 10.20 21.49 -9.11
CA LEU A 65 9.18 22.52 -8.95
C LEU A 65 8.75 23.16 -10.28
N ASN A 66 9.71 23.41 -11.20
CA ASN A 66 9.43 24.08 -12.47
C ASN A 66 8.62 23.22 -13.44
N GLU A 67 8.64 21.90 -13.26
CA GLU A 67 7.92 20.95 -14.09
C GLU A 67 6.51 20.65 -13.55
N ILE A 68 6.19 21.11 -12.34
CA ILE A 68 4.84 20.99 -11.77
C ILE A 68 3.88 21.89 -12.53
N LYS A 69 2.83 21.31 -13.09
CA LYS A 69 1.80 22.00 -13.89
C LYS A 69 0.49 22.08 -13.12
N VAL A 70 -0.19 23.22 -13.20
CA VAL A 70 -1.59 23.32 -12.74
C VAL A 70 -2.48 22.83 -13.86
N VAL A 71 -3.18 21.72 -13.64
CA VAL A 71 -4.04 21.11 -14.67
C VAL A 71 -5.52 21.48 -14.47
N LYS A 72 -5.90 21.86 -13.25
CA LYS A 72 -7.26 22.33 -12.92
C LYS A 72 -7.15 23.48 -11.92
N ASN A 73 -7.92 24.54 -12.15
CA ASN A 73 -8.16 25.61 -11.17
C ASN A 73 -9.63 26.02 -11.30
N LYS A 74 -10.44 25.56 -10.35
CA LYS A 74 -11.89 25.68 -10.40
C LYS A 74 -12.45 26.10 -9.05
N THR A 75 -13.74 26.32 -9.06
CA THR A 75 -14.53 26.57 -7.87
C THR A 75 -15.34 25.32 -7.59
N ASN A 76 -15.31 24.86 -6.35
CA ASN A 76 -16.22 23.83 -5.87
C ASN A 76 -17.42 24.48 -5.19
N THR A 77 -18.60 23.89 -5.38
CA THR A 77 -19.87 24.41 -4.84
C THR A 77 -20.30 23.50 -3.70
N LEU A 78 -20.59 24.09 -2.54
CA LEU A 78 -21.00 23.39 -1.33
C LEU A 78 -22.32 23.96 -0.85
N THR A 79 -23.29 23.09 -0.61
CA THR A 79 -24.62 23.48 -0.11
C THR A 79 -24.71 23.10 1.36
N PHE A 80 -25.12 24.05 2.19
CA PHE A 80 -25.24 23.90 3.63
C PHE A 80 -26.67 24.17 4.07
N SER A 81 -27.07 23.50 5.14
CA SER A 81 -28.34 23.73 5.81
C SER A 81 -28.18 24.78 6.92
N LEU A 82 -29.25 25.52 7.22
CA LEU A 82 -29.27 26.44 8.37
C LEU A 82 -28.90 25.75 9.71
N LYS A 83 -29.15 24.44 9.84
CA LYS A 83 -28.85 23.66 11.05
C LYS A 83 -27.35 23.56 11.35
N GLU A 84 -26.50 23.74 10.34
CA GLU A 84 -25.03 23.71 10.47
C GLU A 84 -24.46 25.04 10.98
N LEU A 85 -25.29 26.09 11.05
CA LEU A 85 -24.94 27.39 11.61
C LEU A 85 -25.27 27.47 13.09
N LYS A 86 -24.31 27.98 13.87
CA LYS A 86 -24.53 28.33 15.27
C LYS A 86 -24.36 29.83 15.48
N LYS A 87 -25.45 30.51 15.82
CA LYS A 87 -25.46 31.91 16.24
C LYS A 87 -24.68 32.06 17.55
N ARG A 88 -23.77 33.04 17.61
CA ARG A 88 -22.99 33.39 18.80
C ARG A 88 -22.85 34.91 18.92
N ARG A 89 -22.57 35.38 20.13
CA ARG A 89 -22.05 36.75 20.36
C ARG A 89 -20.54 36.71 20.54
N THR A 90 -19.83 37.59 19.87
CA THR A 90 -18.39 37.81 20.05
C THR A 90 -18.13 39.31 20.07
N ASN A 91 -17.48 39.81 21.13
CA ASN A 91 -17.16 41.24 21.30
C ASN A 91 -18.38 42.17 21.08
N GLY A 92 -19.53 41.78 21.63
CA GLY A 92 -20.79 42.54 21.50
C GLY A 92 -21.51 42.42 20.15
N LYS A 93 -20.89 41.78 19.13
CA LYS A 93 -21.48 41.58 17.80
C LYS A 93 -22.03 40.16 17.65
N THR A 94 -23.15 40.04 16.94
CA THR A 94 -23.69 38.74 16.51
C THR A 94 -22.86 38.20 15.36
N VAL A 95 -22.48 36.91 15.45
CA VAL A 95 -21.85 36.17 14.35
C VAL A 95 -22.42 34.76 14.26
N TYR A 96 -22.31 34.17 13.08
CA TYR A 96 -22.75 32.80 12.81
C TYR A 96 -21.52 31.96 12.49
N ILE A 97 -21.38 30.83 13.20
CA ILE A 97 -20.28 29.89 12.96
C ILE A 97 -20.84 28.71 12.18
N LEU A 98 -20.38 28.55 10.95
CA LEU A 98 -20.60 27.36 10.14
C LEU A 98 -19.59 26.29 10.54
N LYS A 99 -20.09 25.10 10.85
CA LYS A 99 -19.27 23.88 10.91
C LYS A 99 -19.80 22.91 9.89
N GLY A 100 -19.02 22.71 8.83
CA GLY A 100 -19.35 21.80 7.74
C GLY A 100 -18.20 20.86 7.45
N LYS A 101 -18.35 20.13 6.36
CA LYS A 101 -17.30 19.27 5.82
C LYS A 101 -17.12 19.57 4.33
N SER A 102 -15.91 19.45 3.82
CA SER A 102 -15.69 19.50 2.37
C SER A 102 -16.21 18.23 1.70
N ASN A 103 -16.18 18.17 0.36
CA ASN A 103 -16.53 16.95 -0.38
C ASN A 103 -15.64 15.76 -0.04
N ARG A 104 -14.44 16.01 0.51
CA ARG A 104 -13.49 15.01 1.01
C ARG A 104 -13.55 14.87 2.54
N HIS A 105 -14.68 15.23 3.13
CA HIS A 105 -14.99 15.28 4.56
C HIS A 105 -14.03 16.02 5.50
N TYR A 106 -13.12 16.86 4.99
CA TYR A 106 -12.29 17.72 5.84
C TYR A 106 -13.16 18.69 6.63
N PRO A 107 -12.91 18.88 7.93
CA PRO A 107 -13.67 19.83 8.73
C PRO A 107 -13.47 21.26 8.20
N LEU A 108 -14.57 21.92 7.90
CA LEU A 108 -14.61 23.32 7.50
C LEU A 108 -15.24 24.14 8.62
N THR A 109 -14.59 25.24 8.97
CA THR A 109 -15.14 26.21 9.92
C THR A 109 -15.09 27.60 9.31
N CYS A 110 -16.25 28.25 9.20
CA CYS A 110 -16.34 29.60 8.66
C CYS A 110 -17.09 30.51 9.65
N ARG A 111 -16.56 31.72 9.86
CA ARG A 111 -17.21 32.77 10.63
C ARG A 111 -17.91 33.71 9.66
N ILE A 112 -19.22 33.89 9.86
CA ILE A 112 -20.09 34.73 9.04
C ILE A 112 -20.58 35.89 9.90
N GLU A 113 -20.27 37.11 9.49
CA GLU A 113 -20.74 38.33 10.15
C GLU A 113 -22.24 38.54 9.89
N GLU A 114 -22.94 39.19 10.82
CA GLU A 114 -24.41 39.35 10.78
C GLU A 114 -24.92 40.03 9.51
N ASN A 115 -24.19 41.01 8.98
CA ASN A 115 -24.54 41.68 7.72
C ASN A 115 -24.48 40.74 6.51
N VAL A 116 -23.52 39.81 6.47
CA VAL A 116 -23.37 38.81 5.42
C VAL A 116 -24.48 37.76 5.53
N TYR A 117 -24.78 37.32 6.76
CA TYR A 117 -25.90 36.41 7.02
C TYR A 117 -27.23 37.00 6.54
N ASN A 118 -27.53 38.24 6.93
CA ASN A 118 -28.77 38.91 6.54
C ASN A 118 -28.88 39.09 5.01
N LYS A 119 -27.75 39.27 4.32
CA LYS A 119 -27.73 39.46 2.86
C LYS A 119 -27.90 38.16 2.07
N TYR A 120 -27.31 37.05 2.52
CA TYR A 120 -27.19 35.84 1.71
C TYR A 120 -27.90 34.60 2.28
N ILE A 121 -28.34 34.62 3.55
CA ILE A 121 -28.79 33.40 4.25
C ILE A 121 -30.15 33.55 4.92
N ALA A 122 -30.49 34.72 5.49
CA ALA A 122 -31.60 34.87 6.45
C ALA A 122 -32.97 34.30 5.99
N ASP A 123 -33.26 34.37 4.70
CA ASP A 123 -34.55 33.95 4.13
C ASP A 123 -34.47 32.64 3.31
N CYS A 124 -33.42 31.82 3.52
CA CYS A 124 -33.17 30.59 2.75
C CYS A 124 -33.12 29.34 3.64
N ASP A 125 -33.77 28.25 3.23
CA ASP A 125 -33.69 26.95 3.93
C ASP A 125 -32.29 26.30 3.84
N GLN A 126 -31.65 26.50 2.69
CA GLN A 126 -30.29 26.07 2.37
C GLN A 126 -29.56 27.21 1.69
N PHE A 127 -28.25 27.29 1.89
CA PHE A 127 -27.42 28.31 1.26
C PHE A 127 -26.19 27.67 0.63
N THR A 128 -25.68 28.32 -0.41
CA THR A 128 -24.54 27.83 -1.18
C THR A 128 -23.32 28.68 -0.87
N MET A 129 -22.19 28.01 -0.63
CA MET A 129 -20.87 28.63 -0.58
C MET A 129 -19.93 27.96 -1.56
N TYR A 130 -18.81 28.61 -1.81
CA TYR A 130 -17.84 28.26 -2.81
C TYR A 130 -16.47 28.07 -2.16
N GLN A 131 -15.77 27.04 -2.60
CA GLN A 131 -14.43 26.69 -2.14
C GLN A 131 -13.48 26.74 -3.34
N LYS A 132 -12.28 27.32 -3.15
CA LYS A 132 -11.23 27.26 -4.18
C LYS A 132 -10.66 25.85 -4.21
N VAL A 133 -10.55 25.27 -5.39
CA VAL A 133 -9.90 23.96 -5.57
C VAL A 133 -8.99 23.96 -6.81
N CYS A 134 -7.84 23.30 -6.71
CA CYS A 134 -6.95 23.11 -7.84
C CYS A 134 -6.32 21.72 -7.83
N ASN A 135 -5.80 21.32 -8.99
CA ASN A 135 -5.01 20.11 -9.12
C ASN A 135 -3.68 20.49 -9.75
N VAL A 136 -2.59 20.03 -9.14
CA VAL A 136 -1.25 20.15 -9.69
C VAL A 136 -0.68 18.77 -9.99
N VAL A 137 0.09 18.67 -11.06
CA VAL A 137 0.63 17.40 -11.55
C VAL A 137 2.08 17.56 -11.90
N TYR A 138 2.88 16.57 -11.50
CA TYR A 138 4.24 16.36 -11.97
C TYR A 138 4.31 15.02 -12.70
N GLN A 139 5.08 14.95 -13.78
CA GLN A 139 5.30 13.71 -14.50
C GLN A 139 6.71 13.67 -15.09
N SER A 140 7.42 12.57 -14.82
CA SER A 140 8.73 12.25 -15.38
C SER A 140 8.69 10.89 -16.09
N THR A 141 9.86 10.42 -16.53
CA THR A 141 10.03 9.04 -17.01
C THR A 141 9.86 8.01 -15.89
N ASN A 142 10.18 8.39 -14.65
CA ASN A 142 10.22 7.48 -13.50
C ASN A 142 8.88 7.40 -12.78
N GLY A 143 8.04 8.43 -12.88
CA GLY A 143 6.76 8.42 -12.18
C GLY A 143 5.91 9.65 -12.43
N ARG A 144 4.80 9.71 -11.69
CA ARG A 144 3.84 10.80 -11.71
C ARG A 144 3.32 11.08 -10.30
N MET A 145 3.15 12.36 -10.00
CA MET A 145 2.50 12.83 -8.78
C MET A 145 1.30 13.70 -9.17
N ASP A 146 0.15 13.42 -8.57
CA ASP A 146 -1.07 14.22 -8.67
C ASP A 146 -1.42 14.74 -7.28
N ALA A 147 -1.56 16.05 -7.14
CA ALA A 147 -2.01 16.66 -5.89
C ALA A 147 -3.33 17.41 -6.10
N GLU A 148 -4.29 17.15 -5.24
CA GLU A 148 -5.59 17.80 -5.19
C GLU A 148 -5.65 18.71 -3.97
N ILE A 149 -5.95 19.99 -4.20
CA ILE A 149 -5.86 21.04 -3.19
C ILE A 149 -7.22 21.68 -3.00
N GLU A 150 -7.62 21.79 -1.74
CA GLU A 150 -8.85 22.46 -1.30
C GLU A 150 -8.51 23.57 -0.31
N SER A 151 -9.01 24.79 -0.54
CA SER A 151 -8.90 25.86 0.45
C SER A 151 -9.80 25.58 1.67
N LYS A 152 -9.34 25.94 2.87
CA LYS A 152 -10.16 25.90 4.09
C LYS A 152 -11.15 27.05 4.17
N ASP A 153 -10.95 28.10 3.36
CA ASP A 153 -11.84 29.24 3.28
C ASP A 153 -13.04 28.97 2.37
N LEU A 154 -14.18 29.53 2.79
CA LEU A 154 -15.43 29.51 2.05
C LEU A 154 -15.84 30.92 1.64
N TYR A 155 -16.46 31.02 0.47
CA TYR A 155 -16.83 32.28 -0.15
C TYR A 155 -18.30 32.26 -0.56
N PHE A 156 -19.00 33.40 -0.48
CA PHE A 156 -20.38 33.53 -0.97
C PHE A 156 -20.46 33.74 -2.49
N THR A 157 -19.32 33.92 -3.16
CA THR A 157 -19.23 34.04 -4.61
C THR A 157 -18.17 33.09 -5.15
N PRO A 158 -18.31 32.62 -6.41
CA PRO A 158 -17.33 31.73 -7.00
C PRO A 158 -15.92 32.33 -7.00
N LYS A 159 -14.95 31.58 -6.49
CA LYS A 159 -13.56 32.02 -6.40
C LYS A 159 -12.61 30.91 -6.81
N LYS A 160 -11.50 31.32 -7.42
CA LYS A 160 -10.39 30.45 -7.84
C LYS A 160 -9.11 30.92 -7.16
N PHE A 161 -8.08 30.07 -7.17
CA PHE A 161 -6.75 30.49 -6.74
C PHE A 161 -6.16 31.49 -7.73
N SER A 162 -5.52 32.54 -7.21
CA SER A 162 -4.73 33.50 -8.00
C SER A 162 -3.45 32.84 -8.53
N LYS A 163 -2.75 33.52 -9.45
CA LYS A 163 -1.46 33.02 -9.97
C LYS A 163 -0.40 32.89 -8.87
N ASP A 164 -0.37 33.83 -7.94
CA ASP A 164 0.58 33.83 -6.83
C ASP A 164 0.27 32.69 -5.85
N GLU A 165 -1.02 32.52 -5.49
CA GLU A 165 -1.47 31.40 -4.65
C GLU A 165 -1.09 30.05 -5.28
N LEU A 166 -1.31 29.88 -6.60
CA LEU A 166 -0.93 28.65 -7.29
C LEU A 166 0.59 28.42 -7.29
N THR A 167 1.38 29.48 -7.35
CA THR A 167 2.84 29.37 -7.31
C THR A 167 3.31 28.89 -5.94
N ASP A 168 2.71 29.41 -4.86
CA ASP A 168 3.06 28.99 -3.51
C ASP A 168 2.52 27.60 -3.18
N ILE A 169 1.34 27.23 -3.71
CA ILE A 169 0.83 25.85 -3.62
C ILE A 169 1.82 24.85 -4.24
N LYS A 170 2.37 25.15 -5.44
CA LYS A 170 3.37 24.26 -6.05
C LYS A 170 4.62 24.10 -5.18
N LYS A 171 5.10 25.18 -4.56
CA LYS A 171 6.25 25.14 -3.64
C LYS A 171 5.94 24.29 -2.41
N SER A 172 4.75 24.47 -1.82
CA SER A 172 4.27 23.69 -0.68
C SER A 172 4.24 22.20 -1.03
N VAL A 173 3.59 21.82 -2.15
CA VAL A 173 3.52 20.42 -2.59
C VAL A 173 4.92 19.85 -2.84
N CYS A 174 5.77 20.56 -3.58
CA CYS A 174 7.15 20.11 -3.85
C CYS A 174 7.95 19.86 -2.58
N LYS A 175 7.82 20.75 -1.58
CA LYS A 175 8.53 20.64 -0.30
C LYS A 175 8.03 19.46 0.52
N GLU A 176 6.71 19.33 0.69
CA GLU A 176 6.10 18.25 1.48
C GLU A 176 6.22 16.88 0.80
N THR A 177 6.60 16.84 -0.48
CA THR A 177 6.84 15.58 -1.21
C THR A 177 8.30 15.14 -1.17
N GLN A 178 9.24 16.02 -0.79
CA GLN A 178 10.66 15.80 -1.02
C GLN A 178 11.24 14.54 -0.35
N ASP A 179 10.70 14.15 0.80
CA ASP A 179 11.11 12.99 1.60
C ASP A 179 10.31 11.71 1.27
N LYS A 180 9.34 11.78 0.36
CA LYS A 180 8.44 10.66 0.05
C LYS A 180 9.02 9.73 -1.01
N VAL A 181 8.66 8.45 -0.89
CA VAL A 181 9.02 7.38 -1.83
C VAL A 181 7.72 6.72 -2.29
N PHE A 182 7.42 6.85 -3.57
CA PHE A 182 6.15 6.42 -4.14
C PHE A 182 6.21 5.03 -4.79
N ILE A 183 5.22 4.20 -4.46
CA ILE A 183 4.93 2.90 -5.06
C ILE A 183 3.59 2.94 -5.80
N ASN A 184 3.22 1.85 -6.48
CA ASN A 184 1.88 1.71 -7.02
C ASN A 184 1.00 0.99 -6.00
N ASP A 185 -0.26 1.36 -5.91
CA ASP A 185 -1.22 0.64 -5.09
C ASP A 185 -2.40 0.28 -6.00
N GLU A 186 -2.72 -1.01 -6.07
CA GLU A 186 -3.82 -1.52 -6.89
C GLU A 186 -5.19 -0.92 -6.46
N ASN A 187 -5.30 -0.34 -5.26
CA ASN A 187 -6.52 0.29 -4.73
C ASN A 187 -6.61 1.82 -4.89
N GLN A 188 -5.71 2.46 -5.67
CA GLN A 188 -5.69 3.93 -5.84
C GLN A 188 -7.04 4.56 -6.22
N ASP A 189 -7.89 3.84 -6.98
CA ASP A 189 -9.22 4.34 -7.37
C ASP A 189 -10.25 4.27 -6.22
N ASN A 190 -10.11 3.32 -5.28
CA ASN A 190 -11.01 3.15 -4.12
C ASN A 190 -10.68 4.14 -2.98
N LEU A 191 -9.42 4.57 -2.88
CA LEU A 191 -8.89 5.43 -1.81
C LEU A 191 -9.22 6.92 -1.97
N LYS A 192 -9.91 7.29 -3.05
CA LYS A 192 -10.21 8.68 -3.40
C LYS A 192 -11.25 9.35 -2.48
N TYR A 193 -11.89 8.59 -1.59
CA TYR A 193 -13.13 9.01 -0.91
C TYR A 193 -13.18 8.82 0.60
N ASP A 194 -12.15 8.29 1.25
CA ASP A 194 -12.23 8.02 2.69
C ASP A 194 -11.14 8.78 3.48
N PRO A 195 -11.52 9.83 4.24
CA PRO A 195 -10.64 10.60 5.10
C PRO A 195 -10.43 9.98 6.48
N GLU A 196 -11.03 8.82 6.77
CA GLU A 196 -10.62 7.94 7.87
C GLU A 196 -9.47 7.00 7.46
N TYR A 197 -9.04 7.01 6.20
CA TYR A 197 -7.73 6.47 5.84
C TYR A 197 -6.67 7.47 6.31
N ASP A 198 -6.36 7.36 7.61
CA ASP A 198 -5.08 7.79 8.16
C ASP A 198 -3.96 7.40 7.20
N ASP A 199 -3.01 8.32 7.04
CA ASP A 199 -1.84 8.23 6.19
C ASP A 199 -1.50 6.78 5.76
N GLN A 200 -1.51 6.49 4.44
CA GLN A 200 -0.96 5.22 3.96
C GLN A 200 0.53 5.06 4.27
N GLU A 201 1.18 6.09 4.85
CA GLU A 201 2.33 5.84 5.71
C GLU A 201 1.87 5.01 6.90
N CYS A 202 2.11 3.69 6.95
CA CYS A 202 2.48 3.13 8.25
C CYS A 202 3.29 1.83 8.26
N GLU A 203 3.23 0.93 7.27
CA GLU A 203 3.90 -0.38 7.46
C GLU A 203 4.77 -0.88 6.30
N LEU A 204 4.57 -0.40 5.07
CA LEU A 204 5.35 -0.87 3.95
C LEU A 204 6.73 -0.19 3.93
N LYS A 205 7.76 -1.03 3.83
CA LYS A 205 9.14 -0.62 3.64
C LYS A 205 9.68 -1.21 2.35
N ASP A 206 10.44 -0.41 1.61
CA ASP A 206 11.24 -0.93 0.51
C ASP A 206 12.35 -1.87 1.03
N PHE A 207 13.08 -2.48 0.12
CA PHE A 207 14.18 -3.38 0.48
C PHE A 207 15.32 -2.71 1.26
N LYS A 208 15.46 -1.38 1.15
CA LYS A 208 16.42 -0.56 1.90
C LYS A 208 15.89 -0.19 3.30
N GLY A 209 14.67 -0.63 3.65
CA GLY A 209 14.01 -0.31 4.90
C GLY A 209 13.38 1.08 4.95
N GLN A 210 13.30 1.78 3.82
CA GLN A 210 12.70 3.12 3.68
C GLN A 210 11.18 2.98 3.66
N ARG A 211 10.49 3.89 4.34
CA ARG A 211 9.02 3.95 4.27
C ARG A 211 8.59 4.35 2.87
N VAL A 212 7.60 3.64 2.34
CA VAL A 212 7.01 3.91 1.03
C VAL A 212 5.52 4.23 1.17
N CYS A 213 4.95 4.97 0.21
CA CYS A 213 3.52 5.31 0.20
C CYS A 213 2.97 5.38 -1.24
N SER A 214 1.66 5.21 -1.40
CA SER A 214 0.95 5.46 -2.66
C SER A 214 0.24 6.82 -2.66
N GLY A 215 -0.06 7.35 -1.47
CA GLY A 215 -0.55 8.71 -1.26
C GLY A 215 -0.45 9.15 0.20
N TYR A 216 -0.67 10.44 0.43
CA TYR A 216 -0.70 11.04 1.77
C TYR A 216 -1.47 12.36 1.74
N THR A 217 -1.80 12.87 2.93
CA THR A 217 -2.50 14.15 3.06
C THR A 217 -1.72 15.10 3.95
N TYR A 218 -1.85 16.40 3.70
CA TYR A 218 -1.26 17.39 4.60
C TYR A 218 -2.06 18.70 4.61
N SER A 219 -1.79 19.50 5.64
CA SER A 219 -2.43 20.79 5.88
C SER A 219 -1.38 21.90 5.91
N ASP A 220 -1.42 22.82 4.95
CA ASP A 220 -0.58 24.03 5.00
C ASP A 220 -1.36 25.17 5.68
N LYS A 221 -0.88 25.57 6.86
CA LYS A 221 -1.51 26.63 7.66
C LYS A 221 -1.29 28.02 7.06
N ASN A 222 -0.15 28.24 6.39
CA ASN A 222 0.19 29.55 5.83
C ASN A 222 -0.64 29.83 4.58
N LEU A 223 -0.86 28.79 3.76
CA LEU A 223 -1.72 28.88 2.57
C LEU A 223 -3.20 28.62 2.89
N ASN A 224 -3.51 28.17 4.11
CA ASN A 224 -4.84 27.81 4.56
C ASN A 224 -5.54 26.79 3.61
N ILE A 225 -4.81 25.72 3.29
CA ILE A 225 -5.27 24.64 2.40
C ILE A 225 -5.17 23.27 3.08
N ASN A 226 -5.91 22.31 2.53
CA ASN A 226 -5.66 20.89 2.63
C ASN A 226 -5.19 20.38 1.27
N ALA A 227 -4.22 19.48 1.27
CA ALA A 227 -3.73 18.83 0.07
C ALA A 227 -3.80 17.32 0.24
N TYR A 228 -4.24 16.66 -0.81
CA TYR A 228 -4.16 15.22 -0.97
C TYR A 228 -3.19 14.94 -2.11
N VAL A 229 -2.13 14.20 -1.85
CA VAL A 229 -1.08 13.88 -2.83
C VAL A 229 -1.10 12.38 -3.12
N TYR A 230 -1.13 12.02 -4.40
CA TYR A 230 -0.98 10.66 -4.90
C TYR A 230 0.30 10.58 -5.71
N GLY A 231 1.03 9.49 -5.56
CA GLY A 231 2.17 9.17 -6.41
C GLY A 231 1.99 7.82 -7.08
N LYS A 232 2.67 7.66 -8.22
CA LYS A 232 2.82 6.37 -8.88
C LYS A 232 4.16 6.29 -9.57
N THR A 233 4.74 5.11 -9.53
CA THR A 233 5.97 4.79 -10.22
C THR A 233 5.69 4.20 -11.60
N PHE A 234 6.51 4.61 -12.57
CA PHE A 234 6.55 4.07 -13.92
C PHE A 234 7.79 3.18 -14.14
N VAL A 235 8.63 3.04 -13.11
CA VAL A 235 9.79 2.16 -13.19
C VAL A 235 9.30 0.73 -13.32
N LYS A 236 9.72 0.05 -14.40
CA LYS A 236 9.33 -1.32 -14.67
C LYS A 236 10.02 -2.26 -13.68
N ALA A 237 9.28 -3.29 -13.28
CA ALA A 237 9.86 -4.39 -12.53
C ALA A 237 10.99 -5.07 -13.32
N GLY A 238 12.09 -5.36 -12.64
CA GLY A 238 13.16 -6.20 -13.12
C GLY A 238 12.79 -7.67 -13.17
N LYS A 239 13.69 -8.47 -13.73
CA LYS A 239 13.45 -9.89 -14.04
C LYS A 239 13.04 -10.72 -12.80
N TYR A 240 13.64 -10.46 -11.65
CA TYR A 240 13.46 -11.26 -10.44
C TYR A 240 12.52 -10.62 -9.41
N ASP A 241 12.02 -9.41 -9.68
CA ASP A 241 11.21 -8.65 -8.72
C ASP A 241 9.91 -9.35 -8.35
N SER A 242 9.40 -10.24 -9.22
CA SER A 242 8.21 -11.06 -8.94
C SER A 242 8.40 -12.04 -7.78
N LEU A 243 9.64 -12.27 -7.33
CA LEU A 243 9.96 -13.15 -6.22
C LEU A 243 9.76 -12.49 -4.86
N TYR A 244 9.54 -11.17 -4.79
CA TYR A 244 9.38 -10.48 -3.52
C TYR A 244 7.90 -10.29 -3.16
N PRO A 245 7.55 -10.27 -1.86
CA PRO A 245 6.16 -10.14 -1.40
C PRO A 245 5.46 -8.86 -1.89
N ASP A 246 6.22 -7.78 -2.09
CA ASP A 246 5.72 -6.47 -2.52
C ASP A 246 5.54 -6.35 -4.04
N ALA A 247 5.75 -7.43 -4.80
CA ALA A 247 5.71 -7.39 -6.27
C ALA A 247 4.37 -6.92 -6.86
N GLU A 248 3.28 -7.08 -6.11
CA GLU A 248 1.94 -6.66 -6.53
C GLU A 248 1.78 -5.13 -6.51
N ASP A 249 2.60 -4.42 -5.73
CA ASP A 249 2.58 -2.96 -5.55
C ASP A 249 3.38 -2.20 -6.64
N TYR A 250 3.76 -2.87 -7.73
CA TYR A 250 4.57 -2.26 -8.78
C TYR A 250 4.08 -2.62 -10.19
N VAL A 251 4.55 -1.89 -11.19
CA VAL A 251 4.18 -2.12 -12.59
C VAL A 251 4.62 -3.53 -13.02
N LYS A 252 3.65 -4.40 -13.29
CA LYS A 252 3.88 -5.73 -13.85
C LYS A 252 4.28 -5.60 -15.33
N ASP A 253 5.38 -6.22 -15.71
CA ASP A 253 5.73 -6.38 -17.13
C ASP A 253 4.92 -7.55 -17.71
N THR A 254 3.82 -7.24 -18.40
CA THR A 254 2.92 -8.24 -19.01
C THR A 254 3.58 -9.01 -20.15
N ASP A 255 4.64 -8.48 -20.74
CA ASP A 255 5.31 -9.05 -21.92
C ASP A 255 6.57 -9.88 -21.55
N ALA A 256 7.00 -9.83 -20.29
CA ALA A 256 8.18 -10.55 -19.82
C ALA A 256 7.95 -12.07 -19.79
N LYS A 257 8.59 -12.79 -20.72
CA LYS A 257 8.63 -14.26 -20.68
C LYS A 257 9.50 -14.74 -19.53
N MET A 258 8.89 -15.39 -18.53
CA MET A 258 9.64 -16.08 -17.47
C MET A 258 10.35 -17.32 -18.01
N ASP A 259 11.67 -17.38 -17.80
CA ASP A 259 12.44 -18.61 -18.03
C ASP A 259 12.06 -19.71 -17.03
N LEU A 260 12.48 -20.95 -17.30
CA LEU A 260 12.14 -22.11 -16.48
C LEU A 260 12.64 -21.97 -15.02
N LYS A 261 13.82 -21.36 -14.84
CA LYS A 261 14.42 -21.14 -13.52
C LYS A 261 13.55 -20.20 -12.70
N LEU A 262 13.15 -19.07 -13.29
CA LEU A 262 12.31 -18.07 -12.64
C LEU A 262 10.91 -18.60 -12.35
N LYS A 263 10.33 -19.41 -13.23
CA LYS A 263 9.04 -20.09 -12.97
C LYS A 263 9.13 -21.01 -11.75
N PHE A 264 10.20 -21.80 -11.65
CA PHE A 264 10.42 -22.70 -10.53
C PHE A 264 10.62 -21.94 -9.21
N LEU A 265 11.45 -20.88 -9.22
CA LEU A 265 11.64 -20.03 -8.05
C LEU A 265 10.33 -19.37 -7.60
N ASN A 266 9.56 -18.79 -8.52
CA ASN A 266 8.26 -18.18 -8.19
C ASN A 266 7.29 -19.19 -7.58
N TYR A 267 7.20 -20.39 -8.14
CA TYR A 267 6.34 -21.44 -7.59
C TYR A 267 6.72 -21.77 -6.14
N ILE A 268 8.01 -21.93 -5.88
CA ILE A 268 8.51 -22.29 -4.55
C ILE A 268 8.31 -21.15 -3.54
N VAL A 269 8.62 -19.90 -3.91
CA VAL A 269 8.44 -18.73 -3.04
C VAL A 269 6.96 -18.50 -2.73
N LYS A 270 6.07 -18.60 -3.73
CA LYS A 270 4.62 -18.54 -3.51
C LYS A 270 4.12 -19.66 -2.59
N THR A 271 4.70 -20.85 -2.73
CA THR A 271 4.40 -21.96 -1.82
C THR A 271 4.82 -21.60 -0.40
N TYR A 272 6.03 -21.07 -0.20
CA TYR A 272 6.54 -20.66 1.11
C TYR A 272 5.63 -19.63 1.81
N HIS A 273 5.15 -18.63 1.08
CA HIS A 273 4.25 -17.59 1.61
C HIS A 273 2.78 -18.01 1.70
N SER A 274 2.43 -19.23 1.28
CA SER A 274 1.05 -19.71 1.40
C SER A 274 0.76 -20.19 2.83
N ASP A 275 -0.45 -19.89 3.33
CA ASP A 275 -0.92 -20.38 4.63
C ASP A 275 -0.84 -21.91 4.75
N GLY A 276 -0.97 -22.62 3.62
CA GLY A 276 -0.90 -24.08 3.55
C GLY A 276 0.49 -24.66 3.78
N TYR A 277 1.56 -23.93 3.46
CA TYR A 277 2.92 -24.44 3.62
C TYR A 277 3.36 -24.50 5.09
N LEU A 278 2.99 -23.50 5.88
CA LEU A 278 3.28 -23.47 7.32
C LEU A 278 2.59 -24.63 8.04
N ILE A 279 1.32 -24.90 7.68
CA ILE A 279 0.55 -26.06 8.17
C ILE A 279 1.20 -27.37 7.72
N THR A 280 1.70 -27.44 6.49
CA THR A 280 2.37 -28.63 5.95
C THR A 280 3.69 -28.91 6.66
N LEU A 281 4.51 -27.89 6.94
CA LEU A 281 5.75 -28.00 7.71
C LEU A 281 5.49 -28.51 9.12
N CYS A 282 4.55 -27.89 9.85
CA CYS A 282 4.17 -28.32 11.20
C CYS A 282 3.66 -29.76 11.22
N SER A 283 2.81 -30.13 10.26
CA SER A 283 2.29 -31.49 10.14
C SER A 283 3.39 -32.50 9.82
N PHE A 284 4.36 -32.10 9.00
CA PHE A 284 5.49 -32.93 8.61
C PHE A 284 6.45 -33.18 9.78
N GLU A 285 6.78 -32.14 10.56
CA GLU A 285 7.58 -32.28 11.77
C GLU A 285 6.93 -33.25 12.76
N ILE A 286 5.61 -33.13 13.00
CA ILE A 286 4.86 -34.04 13.87
C ILE A 286 4.94 -35.49 13.37
N ILE A 287 4.70 -35.72 12.07
CA ILE A 287 4.78 -37.06 11.47
C ILE A 287 6.21 -37.62 11.55
N PHE A 288 7.22 -36.79 11.32
CA PHE A 288 8.63 -37.18 11.43
C PHE A 288 8.99 -37.62 12.85
N PHE A 289 8.56 -36.87 13.88
CA PHE A 289 8.72 -37.27 15.28
C PHE A 289 8.03 -38.60 15.58
N ILE A 290 6.79 -38.79 15.13
CA ILE A 290 6.04 -40.05 15.32
C ILE A 290 6.77 -41.22 14.65
N VAL A 291 7.26 -41.05 13.42
CA VAL A 291 7.97 -42.10 12.68
C VAL A 291 9.30 -42.45 13.35
N ILE A 292 10.06 -41.46 13.84
CA ILE A 292 11.26 -41.72 14.63
C ILE A 292 10.91 -42.49 15.89
N LEU A 293 9.89 -42.05 16.64
CA LEU A 293 9.46 -42.71 17.88
C LEU A 293 9.14 -44.19 17.63
N ILE A 294 8.36 -44.48 16.58
CA ILE A 294 7.98 -45.85 16.17
C ILE A 294 9.19 -46.68 15.70
N LEU A 295 10.21 -46.05 15.11
CA LEU A 295 11.42 -46.75 14.65
C LEU A 295 12.44 -46.98 15.78
N THR A 296 12.37 -46.20 16.87
CA THR A 296 13.25 -46.30 18.04
C THR A 296 12.69 -47.16 19.17
N MET A 297 11.36 -47.37 19.21
CA MET A 297 10.69 -48.34 20.08
C MET A 297 10.73 -49.75 19.48
#